data_AF-A0AAV5ZLC2-F1
#
_entry.id   AF-A0AAV5ZLC2-F1
#
_cell.length_a   1.000
_cell.length_b   1.000
_cell.length_c   1.000
_cell.angle_alpha   90.00
_cell.angle_beta   90.00
_cell.angle_gamma   90.00
#
_symmetry.space_group_name_H-M   'P 1'
#
loop_
_entity.id
_entity.type
_entity.pdbx_description
1 polymer ?
#
loop_
_entity_poly.entity_id
_entity_poly.type
_entity_poly.pdbx_seq_one_letter_code
_entity_poly.pdbx_strand_id
1 'polypeptide(L)'
;MDSERARLRDLSQRLLRLHGLLLNRERRSYERRHGELQSRTLLELLLHDEEFAWLRSLSGLVAHIDELVDDDQPVPEEVIERVFGEAARLLKSGEQSAFHDKYRDALQDSPEIVMAHSEVSKLLPRLRADC
;
A
#
# COMPACT_ATOMS: atom_id res chain seq x y z
N MET A 1 -8.45 -20.56 10.05
CA MET A 1 -8.60 -21.02 8.65
C MET A 1 -9.42 -20.05 7.78
N ASP A 2 -10.75 -20.19 7.61
CA ASP A 2 -11.51 -19.29 6.70
C ASP A 2 -11.54 -17.81 7.15
N SER A 3 -11.59 -17.57 8.47
CA SER A 3 -11.60 -16.21 9.02
C SER A 3 -10.28 -15.46 8.83
N GLU A 4 -9.15 -16.16 8.91
CA GLU A 4 -7.81 -15.61 8.70
C GLU A 4 -7.56 -15.25 7.24
N ARG A 5 -7.91 -16.13 6.30
CA ARG A 5 -7.86 -15.79 4.87
C ARG A 5 -8.81 -14.64 4.54
N ALA A 6 -9.99 -14.59 5.16
CA ALA A 6 -10.90 -13.46 5.00
C ALA A 6 -10.27 -12.14 5.48
N ARG A 7 -9.53 -12.17 6.60
CA ARG A 7 -8.78 -11.00 7.09
C ARG A 7 -7.66 -10.57 6.14
N LEU A 8 -6.88 -11.51 5.60
CA LEU A 8 -5.85 -11.22 4.60
C LEU A 8 -6.47 -10.63 3.33
N ARG A 9 -7.57 -11.20 2.85
CA ARG A 9 -8.30 -10.70 1.68
C ARG A 9 -8.85 -9.30 1.90
N ASP A 10 -9.44 -9.01 3.06
CA ASP A 10 -9.93 -7.66 3.41
C ASP A 10 -8.76 -6.65 3.47
N LEU A 11 -7.61 -7.05 4.03
CA LEU A 11 -6.41 -6.22 4.05
C LEU A 11 -5.91 -5.93 2.61
N SER A 12 -5.78 -6.95 1.76
CA SER A 12 -5.35 -6.78 0.36
C SER A 12 -6.27 -5.81 -0.39
N GLN A 13 -7.59 -6.00 -0.31
CA GLN A 13 -8.57 -5.15 -1.00
C GLN A 13 -8.47 -3.68 -0.58
N ARG A 14 -8.27 -3.40 0.71
CA ARG A 14 -8.14 -2.03 1.22
C ARG A 14 -6.78 -1.41 0.84
N LEU A 15 -5.70 -2.18 0.88
CA LEU A 15 -4.38 -1.74 0.43
C LEU A 15 -4.37 -1.45 -1.07
N LEU A 16 -5.03 -2.29 -1.89
CA LEU A 16 -5.17 -2.09 -3.32
C LEU A 16 -5.98 -0.83 -3.63
N ARG A 17 -7.07 -0.57 -2.89
CA ARG A 17 -7.83 0.68 -3.00
C ARG A 17 -6.96 1.88 -2.67
N LEU A 18 -6.20 1.83 -1.57
CA LEU A 18 -5.27 2.89 -1.19
C LEU A 18 -4.20 3.13 -2.27
N HIS A 19 -3.60 2.06 -2.79
CA HIS A 19 -2.63 2.12 -3.88
C HIS A 19 -3.20 2.82 -5.12
N GLY A 20 -4.42 2.46 -5.55
CA GLY A 20 -5.06 3.09 -6.70
C GLY A 20 -5.26 4.59 -6.54
N LEU A 21 -5.57 5.07 -5.32
CA LEU A 21 -5.69 6.50 -5.05
C LEU A 21 -4.34 7.22 -5.09
N LEU A 22 -3.30 6.62 -4.51
CA LEU A 22 -1.93 7.16 -4.56
C LEU A 22 -1.42 7.21 -5.99
N LEU A 23 -1.61 6.15 -6.77
CA LEU A 23 -1.26 6.10 -8.19
C LEU A 23 -1.96 7.20 -8.98
N ASN A 24 -3.26 7.39 -8.77
CA ASN A 24 -4.01 8.46 -9.43
C ASN A 24 -3.49 9.86 -9.05
N ARG A 25 -3.06 10.07 -7.80
CA ARG A 25 -2.41 11.31 -7.37
C ARG A 25 -1.09 11.53 -8.13
N GLU A 26 -0.20 10.54 -8.14
CA GLU A 26 1.11 10.65 -8.81
C GLU A 26 0.94 10.87 -10.31
N ARG A 27 0.04 10.10 -10.96
CA ARG A 27 -0.29 10.28 -12.38
C ARG A 27 -0.69 11.72 -12.68
N ARG A 28 -1.63 12.30 -11.91
CA ARG A 28 -2.05 13.71 -12.10
C ARG A 28 -0.91 14.69 -11.87
N SER A 29 -0.01 14.42 -10.93
CA SER A 29 1.18 15.25 -10.68
C SER A 29 2.17 15.23 -11.84
N TYR A 30 2.37 14.05 -12.41
CA TYR A 30 3.21 13.86 -13.58
C TYR A 30 2.60 14.52 -14.83
N GLU A 31 1.31 14.32 -15.07
CA GLU A 31 0.60 14.87 -16.23
C GLU A 31 0.62 16.40 -16.24
N ARG A 32 0.54 17.05 -15.07
CA ARG A 32 0.67 18.52 -14.96
C ARG A 32 2.03 19.05 -15.42
N ARG A 33 3.09 18.26 -15.33
CA ARG A 33 4.45 18.65 -15.70
C ARG A 33 4.84 18.24 -17.12
N HIS A 34 4.30 17.12 -17.60
CA HIS A 34 4.74 16.49 -18.86
C HIS A 34 3.66 16.35 -19.93
N GLY A 35 2.40 16.69 -19.62
CA GLY A 35 1.25 16.45 -20.49
C GLY A 35 0.58 15.09 -20.27
N GLU A 36 -0.48 14.82 -21.01
CA GLU A 36 -1.32 13.63 -20.84
C GLU A 36 -0.54 12.32 -21.03
N LEU A 37 -0.73 11.37 -20.11
CA LEU A 37 -0.07 10.07 -20.15
C LEU A 37 -0.93 9.03 -20.85
N GLN A 38 -0.31 8.26 -21.75
CA GLN A 38 -0.91 7.03 -22.29
C GLN A 38 -0.80 5.90 -21.27
N SER A 39 -1.79 4.99 -21.24
CA SER A 39 -1.83 3.88 -20.26
C SER A 39 -0.58 2.98 -20.29
N ARG A 40 0.00 2.75 -21.48
CA ARG A 40 1.25 1.98 -21.63
C ARG A 40 2.43 2.67 -20.93
N THR A 41 2.55 3.98 -21.10
CA THR A 41 3.62 4.77 -20.49
C THR A 41 3.51 4.80 -18.98
N LEU A 42 2.29 4.84 -18.42
CA LEU A 42 2.10 4.78 -16.97
C LEU A 42 2.64 3.48 -16.37
N LEU A 43 2.48 2.34 -17.05
CA LEU A 43 3.03 1.07 -16.60
C LEU A 43 4.57 1.10 -16.63
N GLU A 44 5.17 1.60 -17.71
CA GLU A 44 6.62 1.74 -17.81
C GLU A 44 7.19 2.63 -16.69
N LEU A 45 6.52 3.74 -16.38
CA LEU A 45 6.88 4.61 -15.26
C LEU A 45 6.78 3.88 -13.92
N LEU A 46 5.70 3.15 -13.68
CA LEU A 46 5.55 2.37 -12.44
C LEU A 46 6.68 1.36 -12.24
N LEU A 47 7.14 0.74 -13.32
CA LEU A 47 8.15 -0.31 -13.28
C LEU A 47 9.58 0.24 -13.17
N HIS A 48 9.86 1.38 -13.79
CA HIS A 48 11.25 1.83 -14.01
C HIS A 48 11.57 3.23 -13.48
N ASP A 49 10.57 4.07 -13.23
CA ASP A 49 10.80 5.45 -12.83
C ASP A 49 10.95 5.58 -11.30
N GLU A 50 11.89 6.43 -10.87
CA GLU A 50 12.19 6.70 -9.46
C GLU A 50 11.08 7.52 -8.78
N GLU A 51 10.36 8.36 -9.53
CA GLU A 51 9.23 9.11 -9.00
C GLU A 51 8.08 8.19 -8.59
N PHE A 52 7.91 7.06 -9.27
CA PHE A 52 6.88 6.06 -8.96
C PHE A 52 7.39 4.93 -8.05
N ALA A 53 8.68 4.90 -7.74
CA ALA A 53 9.32 3.78 -7.03
C ALA A 53 8.69 3.43 -5.69
N TRP A 54 8.28 4.44 -4.94
CA TRP A 54 7.66 4.28 -3.64
C TRP A 54 6.34 3.50 -3.68
N LEU A 55 5.58 3.56 -4.79
CA LEU A 55 4.33 2.79 -4.91
C LEU A 55 4.59 1.28 -5.01
N ARG A 56 5.78 0.88 -5.46
CA ARG A 56 6.17 -0.54 -5.60
C ARG A 56 6.21 -1.27 -4.26
N SER A 57 6.55 -0.59 -3.17
CA SER A 57 6.51 -1.17 -1.82
C SER A 57 5.09 -1.59 -1.44
N LEU A 58 4.08 -0.79 -1.82
CA LEU A 58 2.68 -1.09 -1.53
C LEU A 58 2.13 -2.18 -2.46
N SER A 59 2.44 -2.13 -3.76
CA SER A 59 2.01 -3.17 -4.70
C SER A 59 2.66 -4.52 -4.41
N GLY A 60 3.92 -4.54 -3.98
CA GLY A 60 4.61 -5.76 -3.56
C GLY A 60 3.96 -6.41 -2.34
N LEU A 61 3.57 -5.60 -1.35
CA LEU A 61 2.83 -6.09 -0.19
C LEU A 61 1.46 -6.66 -0.57
N VAL A 62 0.71 -5.97 -1.45
CA VAL A 62 -0.58 -6.47 -1.96
C VAL A 62 -0.39 -7.81 -2.67
N ALA A 63 0.57 -7.91 -3.60
CA ALA A 63 0.85 -9.14 -4.33
C ALA A 63 1.23 -10.30 -3.40
N HIS A 64 2.05 -10.03 -2.37
CA HIS A 64 2.39 -11.05 -1.37
C HIS A 64 1.16 -11.53 -0.59
N ILE A 65 0.26 -10.63 -0.22
CA ILE A 65 -0.99 -11.01 0.47
C ILE A 65 -1.89 -11.83 -0.46
N ASP A 66 -2.03 -11.43 -1.73
CA ASP A 66 -2.84 -12.14 -2.71
C ASP A 66 -2.32 -13.56 -2.95
N GLU A 67 -1.00 -13.74 -3.04
CA GLU A 67 -0.37 -15.06 -3.13
C GLU A 67 -0.72 -15.96 -1.93
N LEU A 68 -0.67 -15.42 -0.70
CA LEU A 68 -1.06 -16.16 0.51
C LEU A 68 -2.56 -16.49 0.56
N VAL A 69 -3.39 -15.63 -0.03
CA VAL A 69 -4.85 -15.82 -0.09
C VAL A 69 -5.22 -16.89 -1.11
N ASP A 70 -4.51 -16.92 -2.24
CA ASP A 70 -4.76 -17.84 -3.36
C ASP A 70 -4.09 -19.21 -3.18
N ASP A 71 -3.12 -19.35 -2.27
CA ASP A 71 -2.52 -20.64 -1.92
C ASP A 71 -3.50 -21.53 -1.13
N ASP A 72 -3.75 -22.75 -1.61
CA ASP A 72 -4.60 -23.75 -0.96
C ASP A 72 -4.04 -24.24 0.39
N GLN A 73 -2.75 -24.06 0.67
CA GLN A 73 -2.11 -24.49 1.91
C GLN A 73 -2.49 -23.61 3.11
N PRO A 74 -2.70 -24.18 4.31
CA PRO A 74 -2.85 -23.43 5.55
C PRO A 74 -1.76 -22.36 5.73
N VAL A 75 -2.16 -21.10 5.91
CA VAL A 75 -1.22 -20.03 6.25
C VAL A 75 -0.99 -20.05 7.77
N PRO A 76 0.27 -20.21 8.25
CA PRO A 76 0.56 -20.17 9.68
C PRO A 76 0.24 -18.79 10.29
N GLU A 77 -0.24 -18.76 11.54
CA GLU A 77 -0.62 -17.52 12.21
C GLU A 77 0.56 -16.54 12.28
N GLU A 78 1.79 -17.02 12.48
CA GLU A 78 2.99 -16.20 12.53
C GLU A 78 3.24 -15.45 11.21
N VAL A 79 2.86 -16.06 10.07
CA VAL A 79 2.95 -15.41 8.75
C VAL A 79 1.91 -14.31 8.64
N ILE A 80 0.70 -14.55 9.12
CA ILE A 80 -0.39 -13.56 9.14
C ILE A 80 0.02 -12.37 10.01
N GLU A 81 0.46 -12.60 11.23
CA GLU A 81 0.93 -11.55 12.15
C GLU A 81 2.07 -10.74 11.54
N ARG A 82 3.02 -11.40 10.87
CA ARG A 82 4.13 -10.72 10.18
C ARG A 82 3.63 -9.80 9.08
N VAL A 83 2.73 -10.26 8.22
CA VAL A 83 2.14 -9.45 7.12
C VAL A 83 1.40 -8.23 7.66
N PHE A 84 0.59 -8.39 8.70
CA PHE A 84 -0.09 -7.27 9.35
C PHE A 84 0.91 -6.29 10.01
N GLY A 85 2.00 -6.80 10.58
CA GLY A 85 3.09 -6.00 11.12
C GLY A 85 3.87 -5.22 10.06
N GLU A 86 4.14 -5.83 8.90
CA GLU A 86 4.76 -5.18 7.75
C GLU A 86 3.89 -4.06 7.19
N ALA A 87 2.59 -4.32 7.00
CA ALA A 87 1.63 -3.30 6.59
C ALA A 87 1.57 -2.14 7.60
N ALA A 88 1.58 -2.45 8.90
CA ALA A 88 1.61 -1.43 9.95
C ALA A 88 2.90 -0.59 9.91
N ARG A 89 4.07 -1.22 9.75
CA ARG A 89 5.35 -0.50 9.63
C ARG A 89 5.36 0.40 8.40
N LEU A 90 4.96 -0.11 7.24
CA LEU A 90 4.94 0.67 6.00
C LEU A 90 4.03 1.90 6.10
N LEU A 91 2.86 1.79 6.73
CA LEU A 91 1.86 2.88 6.73
C LEU A 91 1.88 3.78 7.97
N LYS A 92 2.43 3.30 9.09
CA LYS A 92 2.36 3.99 10.39
C LYS A 92 3.72 4.24 11.03
N SER A 93 4.82 3.71 10.50
CA SER A 93 6.12 3.99 11.11
C SER A 93 6.48 5.47 10.93
N GLY A 94 7.18 6.01 11.94
CA GLY A 94 7.77 7.35 11.87
C GLY A 94 9.16 7.34 11.22
N GLU A 95 9.57 6.23 10.61
CA GLU A 95 10.88 6.11 9.99
C GLU A 95 10.99 7.05 8.79
N GLN A 96 12.14 7.68 8.61
CA GLN A 96 12.32 8.53 7.43
C GLN A 96 12.67 7.65 6.22
N SER A 97 11.80 7.67 5.21
CA SER A 97 12.01 6.99 3.94
C SER A 97 11.33 7.77 2.81
N ALA A 98 11.76 7.52 1.57
CA ALA A 98 11.10 8.10 0.39
C ALA A 98 9.61 7.74 0.32
N PHE A 99 9.23 6.56 0.83
CA PHE A 99 7.82 6.18 0.97
C PHE A 99 7.10 7.09 1.96
N HIS A 100 7.60 7.23 3.19
CA HIS A 100 6.90 7.97 4.24
C HIS A 100 6.79 9.47 3.92
N ASP A 101 7.80 10.04 3.27
CA ASP A 101 7.74 11.44 2.84
C ASP A 101 6.64 11.67 1.80
N LYS A 102 6.63 10.89 0.72
CA LYS A 102 5.59 11.01 -0.31
C LYS A 102 4.20 10.62 0.20
N TYR A 103 4.13 9.63 1.08
CA TYR A 103 2.87 9.17 1.68
C TYR A 103 2.26 10.25 2.58
N ARG A 104 3.07 10.93 3.40
CA ARG A 104 2.62 12.06 4.23
C ARG A 104 2.10 13.21 3.36
N ASP A 105 2.81 13.57 2.29
CA ASP A 105 2.36 14.61 1.37
C ASP A 105 1.02 14.22 0.71
N ALA A 106 0.87 12.95 0.33
CA ALA A 106 -0.39 12.44 -0.23
C ALA A 106 -1.56 12.49 0.77
N LEU A 107 -1.31 12.26 2.06
CA LEU A 107 -2.31 12.40 3.12
C LEU A 107 -2.72 13.87 3.33
N GLN A 108 -1.79 14.82 3.20
CA GLN A 108 -2.09 16.24 3.32
C GLN A 108 -2.92 16.79 2.15
N ASP A 109 -2.68 16.25 0.95
CA ASP A 109 -3.28 16.77 -0.28
C ASP A 109 -4.66 16.18 -0.63
N SER A 110 -5.05 15.04 -0.01
CA SER A 110 -6.25 14.31 -0.44
C SER A 110 -7.05 13.73 0.74
N PRO A 111 -8.25 14.27 1.01
CA PRO A 111 -9.16 13.70 2.00
C PRO A 111 -9.54 12.25 1.68
N GLU A 112 -9.62 11.88 0.40
CA GLU A 112 -9.95 10.51 -0.01
C GLU A 112 -8.85 9.51 0.39
N ILE A 113 -7.58 9.92 0.26
CA ILE A 113 -6.43 9.11 0.70
C ILE A 113 -6.42 8.99 2.22
N VAL A 114 -6.75 10.05 2.96
CA VAL A 114 -6.90 9.99 4.43
C VAL A 114 -7.99 9.00 4.86
N MET A 115 -9.14 9.02 4.18
CA MET A 115 -10.22 8.06 4.45
C MET A 115 -9.79 6.63 4.14
N ALA A 116 -9.14 6.40 2.99
CA ALA A 116 -8.60 5.08 2.65
C ALA A 116 -7.54 4.59 3.66
N HIS A 117 -6.64 5.47 4.09
CA HIS A 117 -5.67 5.18 5.15
C HIS A 117 -6.39 4.79 6.45
N SER A 118 -7.41 5.54 6.87
CA SER A 118 -8.18 5.24 8.09
C SER A 118 -8.81 3.85 8.02
N GLU A 119 -9.38 3.48 6.86
CA GLU A 119 -9.96 2.16 6.64
C GLU A 119 -8.95 1.02 6.71
N VAL A 120 -7.71 1.20 6.24
CA VAL A 120 -6.63 0.22 6.43
C VAL A 120 -6.17 0.21 7.88
N SER A 121 -5.98 1.39 8.47
CA SER A 121 -5.46 1.57 9.83
C SER A 121 -6.30 0.92 10.91
N LYS A 122 -7.62 0.75 10.69
CA LYS A 122 -8.54 0.01 11.57
C LYS A 122 -8.23 -1.49 11.65
N LEU A 123 -7.66 -2.08 10.60
CA LEU A 123 -7.28 -3.50 10.56
C LEU A 123 -5.90 -3.77 11.15
N LEU A 124 -5.02 -2.76 11.08
CA LEU A 124 -3.63 -2.92 11.43
C LEU A 124 -3.40 -2.88 12.94
N PRO A 125 -2.46 -3.69 13.46
CA PRO A 125 -2.03 -3.59 14.85
C PRO A 125 -1.51 -2.18 15.16
N ARG A 126 -1.53 -1.83 16.45
CA ARG A 126 -0.80 -0.65 16.92
C ARG A 126 0.68 -0.99 16.90
N LEU A 127 1.50 -0.17 16.25
CA LEU A 127 2.94 -0.25 16.43
C LEU A 127 3.22 0.04 17.91
N ARG A 128 3.87 -0.89 18.59
CA ARG A 128 4.43 -0.60 19.90
C ARG A 128 5.67 0.25 19.62
N ALA A 129 5.76 1.41 20.26
CA ALA A 129 7.03 2.11 20.35
C ALA A 129 7.89 1.22 21.26
N ASP A 130 8.70 0.37 20.66
CA ASP A 130 9.75 -0.31 21.41
C ASP A 130 10.74 0.79 21.82
N CYS A 131 10.84 0.98 23.14
CA CYS A 131 11.62 2.03 23.82
C CYS A 131 13.12 1.97 23.48
#